data_AF-A0A9D6EEB4-F1
#
_entry.id   AF-A0A9D6EEB4-F1
#
_cell.length_a   1.000
_cell.length_b   1.000
_cell.length_c   1.000
_cell.angle_alpha   90.00
_cell.angle_beta   90.00
_cell.angle_gamma   90.00
#
_symmetry.space_group_name_H-M   'P 1'
#
loop_
_entity.id
_entity.type
_entity.pdbx_description
1 polymer ?
#
loop_
_entity_poly.entity_id
_entity_poly.type
_entity_poly.pdbx_seq_one_letter_code
_entity_poly.pdbx_strand_id
1 'polypeptide(L)'
;MISDSKKISPARPLRFLKFYRSQNFWALAFFFILSLVFHFSSPNIPDPDSFYHIKHAEIYRTEGITFGEFPWTQYSAIKTNASDIWYGFHILLIPFSIFGGAIGIKLAGVFLTFLALSGLWFVFCRYNIKWPAFWPVLIFISAPNIMNRFLMMRPHLLSLTLTVLFFSYLIRNKNQIKHTVSIRSYTHRIIIFTLSFLISWIHLSLVWIPFLVFGVVFLTKWIVEKVWLWREIFIVLFGAMTGWLLRPNPMGSLKLAYIQVIQLILEKQNEATLLFGRELFPLSSQTLFQNFSAFMLLWFLAMGTGLWLWHSSKNQTPQFKTLAYSSLVLSIVFFFMTILVARRAHDFWIPFGAIFIALIYTNFFNQQHPYKLENVRMFAMVILMLTSAFLAIYTPWRNSVSLEERAIPPDKFKEAALWLKENSQAGDIVFNVRWSDFPMLFYWNQKNYYIGGMDPIFQYAYDTKLYWRFHYLSADEVTKFTCPAPACTKEMLEDTYAVLKNDFKAKYVFLEKQRNPLVYYYLESTPNLYEKKIDTISEAVYEIR
;
A
#
# COMPACT_ATOMS: atom_id res chain seq x y z
N MET A 1 56.93 -3.05 46.34
CA MET A 1 55.75 -3.71 46.91
C MET A 1 54.97 -2.69 47.71
N ILE A 2 53.76 -2.34 47.26
CA ILE A 2 52.55 -1.99 48.04
C ILE A 2 51.48 -1.77 46.97
N SER A 3 50.41 -2.58 47.06
CA SER A 3 49.34 -2.69 46.06
C SER A 3 48.18 -1.75 46.39
N ASP A 4 47.79 -0.90 45.44
CA ASP A 4 46.51 -0.19 45.46
C ASP A 4 45.42 -1.03 44.79
N SER A 5 44.60 -1.72 45.59
CA SER A 5 43.38 -2.36 45.11
C SER A 5 42.20 -1.38 45.21
N LYS A 6 41.93 -0.64 44.13
CA LYS A 6 40.64 0.06 43.95
C LYS A 6 39.54 -0.99 43.74
N LYS A 7 38.70 -1.19 44.76
CA LYS A 7 37.42 -1.90 44.66
C LYS A 7 36.52 -1.21 43.62
N ILE A 8 36.39 -1.82 42.45
CA ILE A 8 35.34 -1.50 41.48
C ILE A 8 34.03 -2.06 42.04
N SER A 9 33.06 -1.19 42.32
CA SER A 9 31.71 -1.63 42.69
C SER A 9 31.00 -2.22 41.46
N PRO A 10 30.25 -3.33 41.60
CA PRO A 10 29.47 -3.87 40.49
C PRO A 10 28.25 -2.98 40.26
N ALA A 11 28.24 -2.26 39.15
CA ALA A 11 27.10 -1.48 38.70
C ALA A 11 25.87 -2.37 38.45
N ARG A 12 24.73 -1.96 39.03
CA ARG A 12 23.41 -2.60 39.00
C ARG A 12 22.91 -2.90 37.57
N PRO A 13 22.82 -4.17 37.13
CA PRO A 13 22.26 -4.54 35.81
C PRO A 13 20.72 -4.46 35.76
N LEU A 14 20.05 -4.56 36.91
CA LEU A 14 18.61 -4.75 37.03
C LEU A 14 17.75 -3.49 36.79
N ARG A 15 18.30 -2.28 36.98
CA ARG A 15 17.57 -1.01 36.71
C ARG A 15 17.55 -0.63 35.23
N PHE A 16 18.63 -0.92 34.50
CA PHE A 16 18.76 -0.58 33.08
C PHE A 16 17.84 -1.44 32.18
N LEU A 17 17.72 -2.74 32.48
CA LEU A 17 16.79 -3.67 31.81
C LEU A 17 15.31 -3.35 32.10
N LYS A 18 14.96 -2.88 33.31
CA LYS A 18 13.60 -2.41 33.64
C LYS A 18 13.24 -1.12 32.90
N PHE A 19 14.19 -0.18 32.78
CA PHE A 19 13.98 1.09 32.07
C PHE A 19 13.85 0.91 30.55
N TYR A 20 14.61 -0.01 29.96
CA TYR A 20 14.50 -0.36 28.54
C TYR A 20 13.17 -1.07 28.22
N ARG A 21 12.68 -1.92 29.13
CA ARG A 21 11.35 -2.55 29.01
C ARG A 21 10.20 -1.57 29.16
N SER A 22 10.29 -0.57 30.04
CA SER A 22 9.22 0.43 30.20
C SER A 22 9.14 1.40 29.03
N GLN A 23 10.27 1.86 28.47
CA GLN A 23 10.26 2.72 27.28
C GLN A 23 9.64 2.03 26.05
N ASN A 24 9.86 0.72 25.91
CA ASN A 24 9.25 -0.07 24.84
C ASN A 24 7.71 -0.14 24.96
N PHE A 25 7.19 -0.31 26.17
CA PHE A 25 5.75 -0.33 26.41
C PHE A 25 5.10 1.01 26.04
N TRP A 26 5.68 2.13 26.48
CA TRP A 26 5.15 3.46 26.19
C TRP A 26 5.16 3.80 24.70
N ALA A 27 6.19 3.40 23.95
CA ALA A 27 6.24 3.60 22.50
C ALA A 27 5.12 2.82 21.79
N LEU A 28 4.90 1.55 22.16
CA LEU A 28 3.83 0.73 21.58
C LEU A 28 2.44 1.26 21.95
N ALA A 29 2.23 1.64 23.22
CA ALA A 29 0.98 2.25 23.66
C ALA A 29 0.71 3.56 22.90
N PHE A 30 1.74 4.39 22.70
CA PHE A 30 1.64 5.61 21.91
C PHE A 30 1.24 5.34 20.46
N PHE A 31 1.87 4.37 19.78
CA PHE A 31 1.48 4.02 18.41
C PHE A 31 0.07 3.46 18.30
N PHE A 32 -0.37 2.68 19.29
CA PHE A 32 -1.74 2.18 19.35
C PHE A 32 -2.74 3.33 19.49
N ILE A 33 -2.51 4.25 20.44
CA ILE A 33 -3.36 5.44 20.66
C ILE A 33 -3.35 6.32 19.41
N LEU A 34 -2.19 6.58 18.81
CA LEU A 34 -2.07 7.36 17.57
C LEU A 34 -2.91 6.73 16.45
N SER A 35 -2.79 5.41 16.26
CA SER A 35 -3.57 4.68 15.25
C SER A 35 -5.07 4.79 15.53
N LEU A 36 -5.49 4.61 16.78
CA LEU A 36 -6.88 4.71 17.21
C LEU A 36 -7.46 6.11 16.94
N VAL A 37 -6.77 7.15 17.39
CA VAL A 37 -7.23 8.55 17.25
C VAL A 37 -7.42 8.90 15.78
N PHE A 38 -6.47 8.58 14.91
CA PHE A 38 -6.56 9.00 13.52
C PHE A 38 -7.59 8.19 12.72
N HIS A 39 -7.71 6.87 12.93
CA HIS A 39 -8.74 6.07 12.25
C HIS A 39 -10.17 6.40 12.69
N PHE A 40 -10.34 6.92 13.91
CA PHE A 40 -11.65 7.35 14.43
C PHE A 40 -11.87 8.86 14.39
N SER A 41 -10.96 9.63 13.78
CA SER A 41 -11.06 11.10 13.67
C SER A 41 -12.17 11.58 12.74
N SER A 42 -12.63 10.74 11.82
CA SER A 42 -13.77 10.99 10.92
C SER A 42 -14.62 9.73 10.87
N PRO A 43 -15.96 9.78 10.76
CA PRO A 43 -16.78 8.58 10.57
C PRO A 43 -16.56 7.91 9.20
N ASN A 44 -16.07 8.65 8.21
CA ASN A 44 -15.93 8.20 6.83
C ASN A 44 -14.72 7.27 6.65
N ILE A 45 -14.74 6.51 5.56
CA ILE A 45 -13.71 5.55 5.18
C ILE A 45 -12.79 6.21 4.13
N PRO A 46 -11.47 6.36 4.39
CA PRO A 46 -10.56 7.07 3.48
C PRO A 46 -10.39 6.43 2.10
N ASP A 47 -10.83 5.18 1.95
CA ASP A 47 -10.54 4.35 0.80
C ASP A 47 -11.70 3.40 0.45
N PRO A 48 -12.24 3.43 -0.78
CA PRO A 48 -13.37 2.58 -1.17
C PRO A 48 -13.02 1.08 -1.20
N ASP A 49 -11.78 0.69 -1.56
CA ASP A 49 -11.41 -0.73 -1.66
C ASP A 49 -11.42 -1.44 -0.30
N SER A 50 -11.43 -0.67 0.80
CA SER A 50 -11.58 -1.21 2.16
C SER A 50 -12.89 -1.98 2.34
N PHE A 51 -13.98 -1.56 1.65
CA PHE A 51 -15.24 -2.29 1.65
C PHE A 51 -15.12 -3.67 0.99
N TYR A 52 -14.39 -3.75 -0.14
CA TYR A 52 -14.12 -5.01 -0.82
C TYR A 52 -13.31 -5.95 0.08
N HIS A 53 -12.20 -5.46 0.65
CA HIS A 53 -11.30 -6.29 1.44
C HIS A 53 -11.95 -6.87 2.70
N ILE A 54 -12.76 -6.08 3.42
CA ILE A 54 -13.45 -6.59 4.62
C ILE A 54 -14.56 -7.58 4.25
N LYS A 55 -15.25 -7.37 3.12
CA LYS A 55 -16.30 -8.30 2.65
C LYS A 55 -15.70 -9.61 2.15
N HIS A 56 -14.55 -9.56 1.47
CA HIS A 56 -13.84 -10.77 1.07
C HIS A 56 -13.38 -11.56 2.29
N ALA A 57 -12.88 -10.90 3.33
CA ALA A 57 -12.54 -11.54 4.59
C ALA A 57 -13.77 -12.20 5.27
N GLU A 58 -14.94 -11.59 5.18
CA GLU A 58 -16.20 -12.18 5.64
C GLU A 58 -16.55 -13.46 4.85
N ILE A 59 -16.37 -13.46 3.53
CA ILE A 59 -16.56 -14.65 2.69
C ILE A 59 -15.61 -15.78 3.10
N TYR A 60 -14.34 -15.50 3.37
CA TYR A 60 -13.42 -16.52 3.87
C TYR A 60 -13.82 -17.06 5.25
N ARG A 61 -14.45 -16.23 6.08
CA ARG A 61 -14.99 -16.64 7.38
C ARG A 61 -16.21 -17.55 7.23
N THR A 62 -17.07 -17.36 6.22
CA THR A 62 -18.32 -18.12 6.05
C THR A 62 -18.19 -19.31 5.10
N GLU A 63 -17.50 -19.14 3.97
CA GLU A 63 -17.33 -20.16 2.92
C GLU A 63 -16.01 -20.94 3.04
N GLY A 64 -15.09 -20.46 3.87
CA GLY A 64 -13.79 -21.08 4.12
C GLY A 64 -12.62 -20.43 3.37
N ILE A 65 -11.42 -20.58 3.94
CA ILE A 65 -10.18 -19.93 3.47
C ILE A 65 -9.64 -20.49 2.15
N THR A 66 -10.28 -21.49 1.56
CA THR A 66 -9.91 -22.05 0.24
C THR A 66 -10.86 -21.60 -0.85
N PHE A 67 -11.90 -20.82 -0.50
CA PHE A 67 -12.84 -20.27 -1.46
C PHE A 67 -12.10 -19.38 -2.48
N GLY A 68 -12.07 -19.80 -3.74
CA GLY A 68 -11.35 -19.10 -4.81
C GLY A 68 -12.27 -18.51 -5.88
N GLU A 69 -13.54 -18.93 -5.93
CA GLU A 69 -14.49 -18.41 -6.90
C GLU A 69 -14.82 -16.94 -6.60
N PHE A 70 -14.87 -16.10 -7.63
CA PHE A 70 -15.27 -14.71 -7.48
C PHE A 70 -16.28 -14.31 -8.56
N PRO A 71 -17.52 -14.82 -8.49
CA PRO A 71 -18.51 -14.66 -9.55
C PRO A 71 -19.03 -13.22 -9.70
N TRP A 72 -18.77 -12.34 -8.73
CA TRP A 72 -19.38 -11.01 -8.69
C TRP A 72 -18.84 -10.01 -9.71
N THR A 73 -17.72 -10.31 -10.38
CA THR A 73 -17.18 -9.49 -11.50
C THR A 73 -17.27 -10.29 -12.80
N GLN A 74 -18.41 -10.23 -13.50
CA GLN A 74 -18.78 -11.14 -14.58
C GLN A 74 -17.87 -11.08 -15.80
N TYR A 75 -17.39 -9.88 -16.12
CA TYR A 75 -16.58 -9.60 -17.31
C TYR A 75 -15.16 -9.19 -16.88
N SER A 76 -14.55 -10.01 -16.02
CA SER A 76 -13.24 -9.73 -15.43
C SER A 76 -12.39 -10.99 -15.37
N ALA A 77 -11.09 -10.81 -15.62
CA ALA A 77 -10.09 -11.86 -15.49
C ALA A 77 -10.04 -12.46 -14.07
N ILE A 78 -10.53 -11.73 -13.05
CA ILE A 78 -10.58 -12.21 -11.68
C ILE A 78 -11.55 -13.38 -11.55
N LYS A 79 -12.74 -13.28 -12.15
CA LYS A 79 -13.70 -14.38 -12.18
C LYS A 79 -13.14 -15.58 -12.95
N THR A 80 -12.52 -15.36 -14.11
CA THR A 80 -12.04 -16.46 -14.96
C THR A 80 -10.86 -17.20 -14.34
N ASN A 81 -9.97 -16.49 -13.64
CA ASN A 81 -8.81 -17.10 -13.01
C ASN A 81 -9.08 -17.59 -11.59
N ALA A 82 -10.23 -17.24 -10.99
CA ALA A 82 -10.72 -17.74 -9.70
C ALA A 82 -9.61 -17.84 -8.64
N SER A 83 -8.98 -16.69 -8.35
CA SER A 83 -7.89 -16.62 -7.39
C SER A 83 -7.79 -15.23 -6.77
N ASP A 84 -7.17 -15.17 -5.60
CA ASP A 84 -7.00 -13.96 -4.82
C ASP A 84 -5.52 -13.55 -4.72
N ILE A 85 -5.19 -12.42 -5.33
CA ILE A 85 -3.87 -11.81 -5.30
C ILE A 85 -3.53 -11.19 -3.92
N TRP A 86 -4.52 -10.99 -3.06
CA TRP A 86 -4.41 -10.50 -1.68
C TRP A 86 -4.76 -11.56 -0.62
N TYR A 87 -4.67 -12.85 -0.97
CA TYR A 87 -5.02 -13.98 -0.12
C TYR A 87 -4.65 -13.86 1.37
N GLY A 88 -3.37 -13.70 1.67
CA GLY A 88 -2.91 -13.61 3.05
C GLY A 88 -3.40 -12.36 3.78
N PHE A 89 -3.70 -11.28 3.04
CA PHE A 89 -4.31 -10.08 3.60
C PHE A 89 -5.76 -10.33 4.02
N HIS A 90 -6.59 -10.95 3.17
CA HIS A 90 -7.98 -11.27 3.54
C HIS A 90 -8.06 -12.24 4.72
N ILE A 91 -7.16 -13.22 4.81
CA ILE A 91 -7.07 -14.10 5.99
C ILE A 91 -6.80 -13.28 7.26
N LEU A 92 -5.85 -12.35 7.21
CA LEU A 92 -5.52 -11.50 8.36
C LEU A 92 -6.71 -10.62 8.80
N LEU A 93 -7.60 -10.28 7.86
CA LEU A 93 -8.79 -9.46 8.12
C LEU A 93 -9.98 -10.24 8.69
N ILE A 94 -9.97 -11.58 8.68
CA ILE A 94 -11.08 -12.43 9.15
C ILE A 94 -11.59 -12.01 10.54
N PRO A 95 -10.74 -11.79 11.57
CA PRO A 95 -11.22 -11.43 12.91
C PRO A 95 -11.99 -10.10 12.93
N PHE A 96 -11.64 -9.16 12.05
CA PHE A 96 -12.26 -7.84 11.98
C PHE A 96 -13.59 -7.86 11.23
N SER A 97 -13.79 -8.84 10.34
CA SER A 97 -15.06 -9.03 9.61
C SER A 97 -16.24 -9.33 10.53
N ILE A 98 -15.99 -9.81 11.77
CA ILE A 98 -17.02 -10.13 12.77
C ILE A 98 -17.78 -8.87 13.21
N PHE A 99 -17.10 -7.73 13.31
CA PHE A 99 -17.72 -6.47 13.73
C PHE A 99 -18.60 -5.87 12.64
N GLY A 100 -18.37 -6.23 11.37
CA GLY A 100 -19.07 -5.69 10.21
C GLY A 100 -18.91 -4.17 10.03
N GLY A 101 -19.38 -3.67 8.89
CA GLY A 101 -19.52 -2.25 8.60
C GLY A 101 -18.22 -1.45 8.67
N ALA A 102 -18.38 -0.15 8.92
CA ALA A 102 -17.26 0.77 9.10
C ALA A 102 -16.41 0.44 10.34
N ILE A 103 -16.99 -0.16 11.38
CA ILE A 103 -16.25 -0.50 12.61
C ILE A 103 -15.19 -1.56 12.33
N GLY A 104 -15.56 -2.64 11.62
CA GLY A 104 -14.61 -3.68 11.20
C GLY A 104 -13.46 -3.12 10.37
N ILE A 105 -13.79 -2.26 9.38
CA ILE A 105 -12.79 -1.57 8.54
C ILE A 105 -11.83 -0.73 9.38
N LYS A 106 -12.35 0.08 10.31
CA LYS A 106 -11.54 0.97 11.14
C LYS A 106 -10.67 0.21 12.12
N LEU A 107 -11.20 -0.82 12.79
CA LEU A 107 -10.42 -1.64 13.73
C LEU A 107 -9.27 -2.37 13.01
N ALA A 108 -9.52 -2.89 11.81
CA ALA A 108 -8.48 -3.44 10.96
C ALA A 108 -7.45 -2.37 10.56
N GLY A 109 -7.89 -1.17 10.16
CA GLY A 109 -7.02 -0.04 9.87
C GLY A 109 -6.11 0.36 11.03
N VAL A 110 -6.67 0.43 12.25
CA VAL A 110 -5.91 0.65 13.50
C VAL A 110 -4.85 -0.41 13.68
N PHE A 111 -5.22 -1.68 13.52
CA PHE A 111 -4.28 -2.81 13.65
C PHE A 111 -3.14 -2.74 12.63
N LEU A 112 -3.44 -2.46 11.36
CA LEU A 112 -2.45 -2.36 10.29
C LEU A 112 -1.48 -1.18 10.52
N THR A 113 -2.01 -0.03 10.91
CA THR A 113 -1.22 1.18 11.22
C THR A 113 -0.31 0.94 12.42
N PHE A 114 -0.86 0.37 13.49
CA PHE A 114 -0.12 0.04 14.70
C PHE A 114 1.01 -0.94 14.38
N LEU A 115 0.74 -2.00 13.61
CA LEU A 115 1.74 -2.98 13.22
C LEU A 115 2.84 -2.33 12.36
N ALA A 116 2.46 -1.42 11.46
CA ALA A 116 3.42 -0.73 10.62
C ALA A 116 4.36 0.19 11.41
N LEU A 117 3.81 1.02 12.29
CA LEU A 117 4.61 1.90 13.15
C LEU A 117 5.51 1.10 14.10
N SER A 118 4.98 0.01 14.67
CA SER A 118 5.73 -0.87 15.57
C SER A 118 6.85 -1.62 14.85
N GLY A 119 6.63 -2.10 13.63
CA GLY A 119 7.65 -2.77 12.83
C GLY A 119 8.76 -1.82 12.39
N LEU A 120 8.41 -0.58 11.99
CA LEU A 120 9.39 0.48 11.71
C LEU A 120 10.21 0.81 12.96
N TRP A 121 9.54 1.03 14.10
CA TRP A 121 10.17 1.27 15.40
C TRP A 121 11.15 0.16 15.78
N PHE A 122 10.77 -1.10 15.61
CA PHE A 122 11.63 -2.24 15.86
C PHE A 122 12.92 -2.20 15.03
N VAL A 123 12.84 -1.80 13.75
CA VAL A 123 14.03 -1.63 12.90
C VAL A 123 14.94 -0.52 13.42
N PHE A 124 14.38 0.62 13.84
CA PHE A 124 15.18 1.70 14.44
C PHE A 124 15.86 1.27 15.75
N CYS A 125 15.14 0.55 16.63
CA CYS A 125 15.71 -0.04 17.84
C CYS A 125 16.85 -1.02 17.54
N ARG A 126 16.68 -1.89 16.54
CA ARG A 126 17.68 -2.90 16.15
C ARG A 126 19.03 -2.29 15.76
N TYR A 127 19.04 -1.08 15.20
CA TYR A 127 20.25 -0.37 14.81
C TYR A 127 20.70 0.69 15.82
N ASN A 128 20.11 0.72 17.04
CA ASN A 128 20.40 1.71 18.08
C ASN A 128 20.29 3.16 17.57
N ILE A 129 19.29 3.41 16.73
CA ILE A 129 19.01 4.73 16.17
C ILE A 129 18.60 5.67 17.30
N LYS A 130 19.11 6.90 17.27
CA LYS A 130 18.76 7.92 18.26
C LYS A 130 17.28 8.29 18.10
N TRP A 131 16.55 8.27 19.21
CA TRP A 131 15.09 8.51 19.26
C TRP A 131 14.30 7.54 18.36
N PRO A 132 14.36 6.22 18.61
CA PRO A 132 13.80 5.24 17.70
C PRO A 132 12.28 5.36 17.53
N ALA A 133 11.56 5.90 18.52
CA ALA A 133 10.11 6.13 18.43
C ALA A 133 9.73 7.39 17.64
N PHE A 134 10.64 8.34 17.44
CA PHE A 134 10.38 9.57 16.68
C PHE A 134 10.28 9.28 15.18
N TRP A 135 11.12 8.40 14.63
CA TRP A 135 11.19 8.18 13.19
C TRP A 135 9.93 7.54 12.56
N PRO A 136 9.26 6.54 13.18
CA PRO A 136 7.98 6.06 12.69
C PRO A 136 6.90 7.14 12.66
N VAL A 137 6.89 8.03 13.67
CA VAL A 137 5.96 9.18 13.70
C VAL A 137 6.29 10.15 12.58
N LEU A 138 7.57 10.48 12.37
CA LEU A 138 8.00 11.33 11.28
C LEU A 138 7.61 10.75 9.91
N ILE A 139 7.72 9.43 9.73
CA ILE A 139 7.24 8.75 8.51
C ILE A 139 5.73 8.95 8.36
N PHE A 140 4.94 8.68 9.42
CA PHE A 140 3.48 8.83 9.40
C PHE A 140 3.03 10.26 9.02
N ILE A 141 3.69 11.28 9.55
CA ILE A 141 3.35 12.70 9.29
C ILE A 141 4.16 13.32 8.15
N SER A 142 5.00 12.56 7.46
CA SER A 142 5.96 13.09 6.46
C SER A 142 5.32 13.86 5.31
N ALA A 143 4.09 13.49 4.95
CA ALA A 143 3.26 14.18 3.97
C ALA A 143 1.77 13.79 4.16
N PRO A 144 0.81 14.66 3.78
CA PRO A 144 -0.62 14.34 3.76
C PRO A 144 -0.95 13.05 2.98
N ASN A 145 -0.25 12.81 1.87
CA ASN A 145 -0.40 11.58 1.08
C ASN A 145 -0.02 10.34 1.90
N ILE A 146 1.10 10.39 2.61
CA ILE A 146 1.60 9.25 3.40
C ILE A 146 0.64 8.98 4.55
N MET A 147 0.22 10.01 5.29
CA MET A 147 -0.75 9.82 6.36
C MET A 147 -2.03 9.19 5.82
N ASN A 148 -2.55 9.67 4.70
CA ASN A 148 -3.72 9.07 4.04
C ASN A 148 -3.50 7.58 3.74
N ARG A 149 -2.32 7.18 3.26
CA ARG A 149 -1.97 5.77 2.98
C ARG A 149 -1.94 4.92 4.25
N PHE A 150 -1.53 5.47 5.39
CA PHE A 150 -1.63 4.78 6.69
C PHE A 150 -3.08 4.67 7.19
N LEU A 151 -3.98 5.56 6.77
CA LEU A 151 -5.39 5.48 7.14
C LEU A 151 -6.22 4.52 6.26
N MET A 152 -5.64 3.97 5.19
CA MET A 152 -6.33 2.98 4.34
C MET A 152 -6.20 1.56 4.92
N MET A 153 -7.29 0.79 4.91
CA MET A 153 -7.27 -0.64 5.23
C MET A 153 -6.90 -1.46 3.99
N ARG A 154 -5.62 -1.38 3.59
CA ARG A 154 -5.08 -2.03 2.38
C ARG A 154 -3.79 -2.81 2.64
N PRO A 155 -3.42 -3.78 1.77
CA PRO A 155 -2.27 -4.68 1.98
C PRO A 155 -0.90 -4.01 1.87
N HIS A 156 -0.81 -2.79 1.31
CA HIS A 156 0.47 -2.10 1.13
C HIS A 156 1.16 -1.77 2.46
N LEU A 157 0.41 -1.49 3.53
CA LEU A 157 1.00 -1.20 4.85
C LEU A 157 1.80 -2.38 5.40
N LEU A 158 1.25 -3.59 5.33
CA LEU A 158 1.96 -4.81 5.72
C LEU A 158 3.16 -5.05 4.82
N SER A 159 2.96 -4.90 3.51
CA SER A 159 4.02 -5.11 2.52
C SER A 159 5.20 -4.18 2.78
N LEU A 160 4.92 -2.91 3.11
CA LEU A 160 5.91 -1.93 3.53
C LEU A 160 6.67 -2.40 4.79
N THR A 161 5.94 -2.74 5.86
CA THR A 161 6.57 -3.15 7.13
C THR A 161 7.44 -4.38 6.97
N LEU A 162 6.93 -5.39 6.26
CA LEU A 162 7.67 -6.62 5.95
C LEU A 162 8.89 -6.33 5.09
N THR A 163 8.80 -5.40 4.14
CA THR A 163 9.92 -4.99 3.29
C THR A 163 11.04 -4.32 4.09
N VAL A 164 10.69 -3.42 5.02
CA VAL A 164 11.68 -2.74 5.88
C VAL A 164 12.31 -3.72 6.89
N LEU A 165 11.54 -4.66 7.42
CA LEU A 165 12.06 -5.76 8.22
C LEU A 165 12.99 -6.65 7.38
N PHE A 166 12.59 -7.03 6.17
CA PHE A 166 13.37 -7.85 5.26
C PHE A 166 14.73 -7.20 4.95
N PHE A 167 14.71 -5.92 4.58
CA PHE A 167 15.90 -5.09 4.42
C PHE A 167 16.83 -5.14 5.65
N SER A 168 16.27 -4.95 6.85
CA SER A 168 17.01 -4.97 8.11
C SER A 168 17.66 -6.33 8.41
N TYR A 169 16.99 -7.44 8.08
CA TYR A 169 17.54 -8.77 8.31
C TYR A 169 18.59 -9.20 7.27
N LEU A 170 18.58 -8.63 6.06
CA LEU A 170 19.65 -8.83 5.08
C LEU A 170 20.99 -8.22 5.55
N ILE A 171 20.94 -7.12 6.31
CA ILE A 171 22.12 -6.37 6.74
C ILE A 171 22.66 -6.89 8.07
N ARG A 172 23.41 -7.99 7.96
CA ARG A 172 24.19 -8.65 9.02
C ARG A 172 25.66 -8.23 8.99
N ASN A 173 26.33 -8.27 10.14
CA ASN A 173 27.78 -8.09 10.24
C ASN A 173 28.52 -9.24 9.52
N LYS A 174 29.58 -8.92 8.77
CA LYS A 174 30.46 -9.86 8.04
C LYS A 174 30.85 -11.11 8.84
N ASN A 175 31.16 -10.98 10.13
CA ASN A 175 31.55 -12.11 10.97
C ASN A 175 30.38 -13.09 11.18
N GLN A 176 29.15 -12.60 11.28
CA GLN A 176 27.95 -13.43 11.40
C GLN A 176 27.62 -14.19 10.10
N ILE A 177 28.11 -13.73 8.95
CA ILE A 177 27.86 -14.35 7.65
C ILE A 177 28.86 -15.49 7.38
N LYS A 178 30.12 -15.33 7.80
CA LYS A 178 31.18 -16.34 7.62
C LYS A 178 30.98 -17.61 8.46
N HIS A 179 30.43 -17.49 9.66
CA HIS A 179 30.10 -18.66 10.49
C HIS A 179 28.85 -19.38 9.95
N THR A 180 29.08 -20.25 8.97
CA THR A 180 28.04 -21.01 8.27
C THR A 180 27.24 -21.92 9.21
N VAL A 181 27.84 -22.39 10.30
CA VAL A 181 27.28 -23.41 11.20
C VAL A 181 27.02 -22.84 12.60
N SER A 182 26.47 -21.62 12.69
CA SER A 182 25.96 -21.08 13.96
C SER A 182 24.44 -21.10 13.94
N ILE A 183 23.79 -21.53 15.04
CA ILE A 183 22.33 -21.47 15.23
C ILE A 183 21.77 -20.10 14.84
N ARG A 184 22.49 -19.02 15.16
CA ARG A 184 22.11 -17.64 14.84
C ARG A 184 22.07 -17.35 13.33
N SER A 185 22.90 -18.01 12.53
CA SER A 185 22.91 -17.91 11.07
C SER A 185 21.68 -18.58 10.46
N TYR A 186 21.30 -19.77 10.95
CA TYR A 186 20.07 -20.46 10.54
C TYR A 186 18.82 -19.65 10.86
N THR A 187 18.69 -19.13 12.09
CA THR A 187 17.54 -18.29 12.47
C THR A 187 17.38 -17.07 11.55
N HIS A 188 18.47 -16.39 11.18
CA HIS A 188 18.38 -15.24 10.26
C HIS A 188 17.91 -15.64 8.86
N ARG A 189 18.39 -16.79 8.35
CA ARG A 189 17.99 -17.29 7.03
C ARG A 189 16.52 -17.69 7.02
N ILE A 190 16.03 -18.32 8.08
CA ILE A 190 14.61 -18.62 8.27
C ILE A 190 13.80 -17.32 8.29
N ILE A 191 14.25 -16.28 9.01
CA ILE A 191 13.55 -14.99 9.01
C ILE A 191 13.52 -14.34 7.61
N ILE A 192 14.65 -14.35 6.88
CA ILE A 192 14.69 -13.83 5.50
C ILE A 192 13.73 -14.60 4.58
N PHE A 193 13.72 -15.94 4.69
CA PHE A 193 12.78 -16.81 3.99
C PHE A 193 11.33 -16.42 4.32
N THR A 194 10.99 -16.36 5.62
CA THR A 194 9.64 -16.04 6.10
C THR A 194 9.20 -14.65 5.66
N LEU A 195 10.07 -13.65 5.67
CA LEU A 195 9.72 -12.30 5.23
C LEU A 195 9.49 -12.25 3.72
N SER A 196 10.33 -12.92 2.91
CA SER A 196 10.10 -13.05 1.46
C SER A 196 8.79 -13.80 1.16
N PHE A 197 8.54 -14.88 1.90
CA PHE A 197 7.28 -15.63 1.87
C PHE A 197 6.08 -14.75 2.18
N LEU A 198 6.09 -14.02 3.30
CA LEU A 198 4.96 -13.21 3.74
C LEU A 198 4.66 -12.07 2.76
N ILE A 199 5.68 -11.43 2.18
CA ILE A 199 5.47 -10.39 1.16
C ILE A 199 4.72 -10.98 -0.04
N SER A 200 5.20 -12.12 -0.56
CA SER A 200 4.56 -12.79 -1.69
C SER A 200 3.21 -13.44 -1.36
N TRP A 201 2.95 -13.81 -0.10
CA TRP A 201 1.73 -14.49 0.35
C TRP A 201 0.61 -13.51 0.73
N ILE A 202 0.96 -12.32 1.23
CA ILE A 202 -0.01 -11.27 1.57
C ILE A 202 -0.37 -10.44 0.34
N HIS A 203 0.62 -10.09 -0.51
CA HIS A 203 0.41 -9.14 -1.59
C HIS A 203 1.21 -9.53 -2.84
N LEU A 204 0.61 -10.39 -3.68
CA LEU A 204 1.33 -11.01 -4.80
C LEU A 204 1.82 -9.99 -5.82
N SER A 205 1.09 -8.89 -6.01
CA SER A 205 1.45 -7.80 -6.93
C SER A 205 2.74 -7.05 -6.54
N LEU A 206 3.28 -7.31 -5.33
CA LEU A 206 4.55 -6.79 -4.84
C LEU A 206 5.63 -7.87 -4.69
N VAL A 207 5.47 -9.04 -5.32
CA VAL A 207 6.45 -10.14 -5.30
C VAL A 207 7.84 -9.73 -5.84
N TRP A 208 7.92 -8.66 -6.64
CA TRP A 208 9.18 -8.13 -7.17
C TRP A 208 10.00 -7.31 -6.13
N ILE A 209 9.37 -6.83 -5.05
CA ILE A 209 10.02 -5.96 -4.04
C ILE A 209 11.16 -6.67 -3.30
N PRO A 210 11.01 -7.92 -2.79
CA PRO A 210 12.11 -8.64 -2.15
C PRO A 210 13.34 -8.78 -3.05
N PHE A 211 13.15 -8.99 -4.35
CA PHE A 211 14.26 -9.12 -5.31
C PHE A 211 14.98 -7.80 -5.53
N LEU A 212 14.25 -6.68 -5.67
CA LEU A 212 14.86 -5.35 -5.78
C LEU A 212 15.67 -5.00 -4.53
N VAL A 213 15.07 -5.15 -3.34
CA VAL A 213 15.72 -4.85 -2.06
C VAL A 213 16.93 -5.75 -1.85
N PHE A 214 16.81 -7.05 -2.14
CA PHE A 214 17.93 -7.98 -2.09
C PHE A 214 19.04 -7.58 -3.04
N GLY A 215 18.72 -7.26 -4.30
CA GLY A 215 19.70 -6.85 -5.31
C GLY A 215 20.52 -5.63 -4.87
N VAL A 216 19.86 -4.58 -4.35
CA VAL A 216 20.55 -3.38 -3.85
C VAL A 216 21.45 -3.72 -2.66
N VAL A 217 20.95 -4.48 -1.68
CA VAL A 217 21.75 -4.86 -0.50
C VAL A 217 22.91 -5.78 -0.89
N PHE A 218 22.69 -6.72 -1.81
CA PHE A 218 23.70 -7.63 -2.34
C PHE A 218 24.84 -6.86 -3.01
N LEU A 219 24.51 -5.96 -3.95
CA LEU A 219 25.49 -5.14 -4.65
C LEU A 219 26.26 -4.26 -3.67
N THR A 220 25.55 -3.62 -2.73
CA THR A 220 26.20 -2.77 -1.72
C THR A 220 27.14 -3.56 -0.83
N LYS A 221 26.73 -4.76 -0.36
CA LYS A 221 27.60 -5.63 0.45
C LYS A 221 28.79 -6.16 -0.32
N TRP A 222 28.61 -6.47 -1.60
CA TRP A 222 29.71 -6.88 -2.45
C TRP A 222 30.73 -5.76 -2.64
N ILE A 223 30.28 -4.52 -2.83
CA ILE A 223 31.15 -3.35 -3.01
C ILE A 223 31.85 -2.97 -1.69
N VAL A 224 31.09 -2.83 -0.60
CA VAL A 224 31.55 -2.28 0.69
C VAL A 224 32.23 -3.34 1.57
N GLU A 225 31.60 -4.50 1.74
CA GLU A 225 32.07 -5.53 2.68
C GLU A 225 32.90 -6.63 2.00
N LYS A 226 32.90 -6.68 0.65
CA LYS A 226 33.46 -7.77 -0.16
C LYS A 226 32.86 -9.13 0.24
N VAL A 227 31.55 -9.16 0.46
CA VAL A 227 30.80 -10.37 0.86
C VAL A 227 29.82 -10.75 -0.24
N TRP A 228 29.83 -12.03 -0.61
CA TRP A 228 28.95 -12.60 -1.64
C TRP A 228 27.81 -13.41 -1.00
N LEU A 229 26.56 -12.97 -1.16
CA LEU A 229 25.36 -13.56 -0.52
C LEU A 229 24.63 -14.59 -1.41
N TRP A 230 25.35 -15.51 -2.04
CA TRP A 230 24.75 -16.44 -3.00
C TRP A 230 23.68 -17.37 -2.40
N ARG A 231 23.82 -17.75 -1.13
CA ARG A 231 22.83 -18.61 -0.45
C ARG A 231 21.51 -17.87 -0.26
N GLU A 232 21.60 -16.59 0.05
CA GLU A 232 20.46 -15.72 0.24
C GLU A 232 19.67 -15.53 -1.07
N ILE A 233 20.28 -15.66 -2.25
CA ILE A 233 19.57 -15.69 -3.55
C ILE A 233 18.50 -16.78 -3.51
N PHE A 234 18.91 -18.02 -3.20
CA PHE A 234 18.00 -19.15 -3.13
C PHE A 234 16.96 -18.99 -2.02
N ILE A 235 17.35 -18.46 -0.86
CA ILE A 235 16.42 -18.25 0.27
C ILE A 235 15.33 -17.25 -0.09
N VAL A 236 15.69 -16.13 -0.73
CA VAL A 236 14.73 -15.11 -1.17
C VAL A 236 13.82 -15.67 -2.25
N LEU A 237 14.40 -16.36 -3.24
CA LEU A 237 13.66 -17.00 -4.34
C LEU A 237 12.67 -18.05 -3.81
N PHE A 238 13.12 -19.01 -3.00
CA PHE A 238 12.26 -20.04 -2.42
C PHE A 238 11.22 -19.46 -1.48
N GLY A 239 11.54 -18.41 -0.71
CA GLY A 239 10.56 -17.70 0.10
C GLY A 239 9.43 -17.11 -0.76
N ALA A 240 9.77 -16.36 -1.81
CA ALA A 240 8.78 -15.80 -2.71
C ALA A 240 7.97 -16.89 -3.44
N MET A 241 8.64 -17.91 -3.98
CA MET A 241 7.97 -19.04 -4.65
C MET A 241 7.01 -19.78 -3.73
N THR A 242 7.42 -20.08 -2.49
CA THR A 242 6.54 -20.74 -1.52
C THR A 242 5.36 -19.85 -1.12
N GLY A 243 5.56 -18.53 -1.01
CA GLY A 243 4.48 -17.57 -0.74
C GLY A 243 3.45 -17.48 -1.85
N TRP A 244 3.87 -17.71 -3.09
CA TRP A 244 2.99 -17.86 -4.24
C TRP A 244 2.31 -19.23 -4.31
N LEU A 245 3.07 -20.33 -4.18
CA LEU A 245 2.58 -21.70 -4.37
C LEU A 245 1.63 -22.17 -3.27
N LEU A 246 1.73 -21.63 -2.04
CA LEU A 246 0.83 -21.98 -0.93
C LEU A 246 -0.50 -21.21 -0.93
N ARG A 247 -0.87 -20.59 -2.05
CA ARG A 247 -2.19 -19.94 -2.23
C ARG A 247 -3.20 -20.91 -2.86
N PRO A 248 -4.51 -20.74 -2.62
CA PRO A 248 -5.53 -21.39 -3.42
C PRO A 248 -5.36 -21.01 -4.89
N ASN A 249 -5.37 -22.02 -5.77
CA ASN A 249 -5.20 -21.84 -7.21
C ASN A 249 -3.96 -20.99 -7.59
N PRO A 250 -2.73 -21.51 -7.36
CA PRO A 250 -1.51 -20.75 -7.60
C PRO A 250 -1.36 -20.33 -9.06
N MET A 251 -1.82 -21.14 -10.02
CA MET A 251 -1.76 -20.78 -11.44
C MET A 251 -2.69 -19.61 -11.79
N GLY A 252 -3.91 -19.58 -11.25
CA GLY A 252 -4.80 -18.43 -11.36
C GLY A 252 -4.18 -17.16 -10.76
N SER A 253 -3.57 -17.28 -9.57
CA SER A 253 -2.90 -16.14 -8.93
C SER A 253 -1.72 -15.60 -9.76
N LEU A 254 -0.95 -16.47 -10.42
CA LEU A 254 0.15 -16.07 -11.29
C LEU A 254 -0.36 -15.28 -12.50
N LYS A 255 -1.43 -15.76 -13.14
CA LYS A 255 -2.06 -15.07 -14.27
C LYS A 255 -2.58 -13.69 -13.86
N LEU A 256 -3.24 -13.59 -12.70
CA LEU A 256 -3.70 -12.29 -12.18
C LEU A 256 -2.54 -11.35 -11.83
N ALA A 257 -1.47 -11.86 -11.22
CA ALA A 257 -0.27 -11.07 -10.94
C ALA A 257 0.41 -10.59 -12.23
N TYR A 258 0.47 -11.44 -13.26
CA TYR A 258 0.95 -11.04 -14.59
C TYR A 258 0.11 -9.90 -15.17
N ILE A 259 -1.22 -10.02 -15.12
CA ILE A 259 -2.14 -8.98 -15.61
C ILE A 259 -1.91 -7.66 -14.86
N GLN A 260 -1.88 -7.69 -13.52
CA GLN A 260 -1.80 -6.47 -12.71
C GLN A 260 -0.40 -5.83 -12.66
N VAL A 261 0.68 -6.62 -12.83
CA VAL A 261 2.05 -6.12 -12.73
C VAL A 261 2.66 -5.86 -14.10
N ILE A 262 2.60 -6.84 -15.01
CA ILE A 262 3.29 -6.77 -16.30
C ILE A 262 2.39 -6.16 -17.36
N GLN A 263 1.22 -6.75 -17.62
CA GLN A 263 0.32 -6.27 -18.66
C GLN A 263 -0.12 -4.83 -18.39
N LEU A 264 -0.46 -4.50 -17.13
CA LEU A 264 -0.80 -3.13 -16.73
C LEU A 264 0.28 -2.11 -17.12
N ILE A 265 1.56 -2.40 -16.88
CA ILE A 265 2.65 -1.48 -17.22
C ILE A 265 2.79 -1.34 -18.75
N LEU A 266 2.67 -2.44 -19.49
CA LEU A 266 2.76 -2.44 -20.95
C LEU A 266 1.61 -1.63 -21.57
N GLU A 267 0.36 -1.87 -21.16
CA GLU A 267 -0.79 -1.13 -21.69
C GLU A 267 -0.74 0.35 -21.35
N LYS A 268 -0.26 0.69 -20.15
CA LYS A 268 -0.05 2.08 -19.75
C LYS A 268 1.01 2.79 -20.61
N GLN A 269 2.05 2.07 -21.05
CA GLN A 269 3.09 2.63 -21.92
C GLN A 269 2.61 2.79 -23.37
N ASN A 270 1.70 1.93 -23.84
CA ASN A 270 1.13 1.99 -25.17
C ASN A 270 0.02 3.06 -25.32
N GLU A 271 -0.06 4.02 -24.39
CA GLU A 271 -1.07 5.08 -24.35
C GLU A 271 -2.52 4.57 -24.41
N ALA A 272 -2.77 3.31 -24.04
CA ALA A 272 -4.13 2.85 -23.85
C ALA A 272 -4.74 3.73 -22.74
N THR A 273 -5.75 4.52 -23.09
CA THR A 273 -6.44 5.48 -22.21
C THR A 273 -7.33 4.78 -21.18
N LEU A 274 -6.84 3.67 -20.61
CA LEU A 274 -7.58 2.89 -19.64
C LEU A 274 -7.84 3.77 -18.40
N LEU A 275 -9.04 3.65 -17.83
CA LEU A 275 -9.55 4.43 -16.69
C LEU A 275 -8.89 4.05 -15.34
N PHE A 276 -7.57 3.90 -15.33
CA PHE A 276 -6.78 3.49 -14.17
C PHE A 276 -6.92 4.43 -12.99
N GLY A 277 -6.76 3.87 -11.79
CA GLY A 277 -6.64 4.66 -10.57
C GLY A 277 -5.51 5.68 -10.65
N ARG A 278 -5.74 6.89 -10.11
CA ARG A 278 -4.76 8.00 -10.15
C ARG A 278 -3.43 7.65 -9.46
N GLU A 279 -3.44 6.66 -8.56
CA GLU A 279 -2.28 6.13 -7.83
C GLU A 279 -1.28 5.37 -8.71
N LEU A 280 -1.72 4.90 -9.87
CA LEU A 280 -0.88 4.20 -10.84
C LEU A 280 -0.12 5.18 -11.73
N PHE A 281 -0.50 6.46 -11.77
CA PHE A 281 0.18 7.49 -12.55
C PHE A 281 1.27 8.21 -11.76
N PRO A 282 2.27 8.81 -12.44
CA PRO A 282 3.30 9.62 -11.79
C PRO A 282 2.74 10.70 -10.86
N LEU A 283 3.50 11.02 -9.81
CA LEU A 283 3.18 12.14 -8.93
C LEU A 283 3.44 13.45 -9.67
N SER A 284 2.46 14.37 -9.67
CA SER A 284 2.65 15.67 -10.30
C SER A 284 3.68 16.51 -9.53
N SER A 285 4.42 17.35 -10.25
CA SER A 285 5.37 18.30 -9.65
C SER A 285 4.70 19.19 -8.60
N GLN A 286 3.48 19.65 -8.88
CA GLN A 286 2.68 20.43 -7.92
C GLN A 286 2.46 19.66 -6.61
N THR A 287 1.99 18.41 -6.66
CA THR A 287 1.78 17.63 -5.43
C THR A 287 3.11 17.31 -4.73
N LEU A 288 4.18 17.06 -5.49
CA LEU A 288 5.51 16.81 -4.94
C LEU A 288 5.99 18.00 -4.08
N PHE A 289 6.00 19.21 -4.64
CA PHE A 289 6.48 20.39 -3.93
C PHE A 289 5.51 20.88 -2.85
N GLN A 290 4.20 20.72 -3.02
CA GLN A 290 3.25 21.10 -1.98
C GLN A 290 3.35 20.18 -0.76
N ASN A 291 3.40 18.87 -0.98
CA ASN A 291 3.19 17.91 0.10
C ASN A 291 4.48 17.29 0.64
N PHE A 292 5.57 17.27 -0.14
CA PHE A 292 6.81 16.57 0.22
C PHE A 292 8.03 17.48 0.42
N SER A 293 7.93 18.80 0.22
CA SER A 293 9.08 19.72 0.34
C SER A 293 9.81 19.65 1.68
N ALA A 294 9.04 19.58 2.79
CA ALA A 294 9.60 19.45 4.12
C ALA A 294 10.41 18.15 4.29
N PHE A 295 9.90 17.02 3.81
CA PHE A 295 10.62 15.75 3.84
C PHE A 295 11.85 15.77 2.90
N MET A 296 11.69 16.31 1.69
CA MET A 296 12.79 16.44 0.72
C MET A 296 13.93 17.30 1.28
N LEU A 297 13.62 18.38 2.01
CA LEU A 297 14.64 19.19 2.69
C LEU A 297 15.47 18.33 3.65
N LEU A 298 14.82 17.56 4.53
CA LEU A 298 15.53 16.66 5.46
C LEU A 298 16.35 15.60 4.72
N TRP A 299 15.80 15.05 3.63
CA TRP A 299 16.44 14.04 2.81
C TRP A 299 17.70 14.58 2.11
N PHE A 300 17.62 15.74 1.45
CA PHE A 300 18.77 16.37 0.79
C PHE A 300 19.82 16.84 1.80
N LEU A 301 19.42 17.37 2.97
CA LEU A 301 20.35 17.69 4.05
C LEU A 301 21.07 16.45 4.58
N ALA A 302 20.36 15.32 4.72
CA ALA A 302 20.97 14.04 5.08
C ALA A 302 21.94 13.54 4.00
N MET A 303 21.66 13.76 2.71
CA MET A 303 22.58 13.44 1.62
C MET A 303 23.85 14.27 1.71
N GLY A 304 23.73 15.60 1.86
CA GLY A 304 24.88 16.50 1.99
C GLY A 304 25.74 16.19 3.22
N THR A 305 25.10 15.98 4.38
CA THR A 305 25.81 15.60 5.62
C THR A 305 26.43 14.21 5.52
N GLY A 306 25.78 13.26 4.85
CA GLY A 306 26.31 11.92 4.59
C GLY A 306 27.56 11.95 3.70
N LEU A 307 27.57 12.76 2.65
CA LEU A 307 28.74 12.98 1.79
C LEU A 307 29.90 13.61 2.56
N TRP A 308 29.63 14.59 3.42
CA TRP A 308 30.65 15.20 4.28
C TRP A 308 31.23 14.20 5.29
N LEU A 309 30.38 13.40 5.94
CA LEU A 309 30.78 12.37 6.89
C LEU A 309 31.60 11.26 6.24
N TRP A 310 31.32 10.92 4.98
CA TRP A 310 32.12 9.96 4.23
C TRP A 310 33.58 10.41 4.16
N HIS A 311 33.82 11.65 3.77
CA HIS A 311 35.17 12.18 3.58
C HIS A 311 35.88 12.41 4.92
N SER A 312 35.13 12.78 5.95
CA SER A 312 35.70 13.21 7.24
C SER A 312 35.87 12.07 8.25
N SER A 313 35.05 11.01 8.18
CA SER A 313 34.99 9.96 9.20
C SER A 313 35.72 8.68 8.78
N LYS A 314 36.91 8.46 9.33
CA LYS A 314 37.73 7.26 9.04
C LYS A 314 37.25 5.96 9.74
N ASN A 315 36.33 6.04 10.71
CA ASN A 315 36.00 4.92 11.61
C ASN A 315 34.56 4.39 11.52
N GLN A 316 33.88 4.54 10.38
CA GLN A 316 32.54 3.93 10.21
C GLN A 316 32.64 2.42 9.95
N THR A 317 31.82 1.64 10.66
CA THR A 317 31.77 0.19 10.46
C THR A 317 31.25 -0.16 9.06
N PRO A 318 31.71 -1.26 8.44
CA PRO A 318 31.21 -1.68 7.13
C PRO A 318 29.69 -1.91 7.12
N GLN A 319 29.13 -2.42 8.23
CA GLN A 319 27.70 -2.63 8.39
C GLN A 319 26.92 -1.29 8.31
N PHE A 320 27.41 -0.24 8.96
CA PHE A 320 26.79 1.08 8.89
C PHE A 320 26.79 1.62 7.45
N LYS A 321 27.92 1.51 6.74
CA LYS A 321 28.03 1.93 5.34
C LYS A 321 27.05 1.18 4.44
N THR A 322 26.98 -0.15 4.58
CA THR A 322 26.01 -0.97 3.85
C THR A 322 24.58 -0.50 4.08
N LEU A 323 24.22 -0.23 5.34
CA LEU A 323 22.89 0.22 5.72
C LEU A 323 22.55 1.60 5.16
N ALA A 324 23.46 2.57 5.30
CA ALA A 324 23.28 3.92 4.79
C ALA A 324 23.21 3.95 3.25
N TYR A 325 24.11 3.28 2.54
CA TYR A 325 24.12 3.29 1.07
C TYR A 325 22.94 2.53 0.48
N SER A 326 22.60 1.36 1.03
CA SER A 326 21.46 0.60 0.52
C SER A 326 20.14 1.35 0.73
N SER A 327 19.95 1.98 1.90
CA SER A 327 18.75 2.79 2.16
C SER A 327 18.70 4.05 1.29
N LEU A 328 19.84 4.71 1.06
CA LEU A 328 19.92 5.84 0.13
C LEU A 328 19.55 5.41 -1.30
N VAL A 329 20.19 4.37 -1.84
CA VAL A 329 19.92 3.87 -3.20
C VAL A 329 18.46 3.47 -3.35
N LEU A 330 17.90 2.71 -2.39
CA LEU A 330 16.48 2.35 -2.41
C LEU A 330 15.58 3.59 -2.37
N SER A 331 15.89 4.58 -1.53
CA SER A 331 15.12 5.82 -1.47
C SER A 331 15.16 6.60 -2.80
N ILE A 332 16.31 6.66 -3.47
CA ILE A 332 16.45 7.30 -4.78
C ILE A 332 15.67 6.54 -5.85
N VAL A 333 15.79 5.21 -5.90
CA VAL A 333 15.06 4.37 -6.86
C VAL A 333 13.55 4.57 -6.71
N PHE A 334 13.03 4.50 -5.48
CA PHE A 334 11.60 4.70 -5.24
C PHE A 334 11.14 6.15 -5.44
N PHE A 335 12.00 7.14 -5.21
CA PHE A 335 11.72 8.53 -5.57
C PHE A 335 11.52 8.69 -7.08
N PHE A 336 12.44 8.17 -7.89
CA PHE A 336 12.30 8.19 -9.35
C PHE A 336 11.08 7.39 -9.81
N MET A 337 10.81 6.22 -9.22
CA MET A 337 9.57 5.50 -9.52
C MET A 337 8.32 6.32 -9.17
N THR A 338 8.36 7.14 -8.11
CA THR A 338 7.22 7.99 -7.69
C THR A 338 6.88 9.04 -8.75
N ILE A 339 7.91 9.65 -9.36
CA ILE A 339 7.75 10.75 -10.32
C ILE A 339 7.77 10.32 -11.80
N LEU A 340 8.24 9.10 -12.10
CA LEU A 340 8.33 8.59 -13.48
C LEU A 340 7.37 7.44 -13.77
N VAL A 341 7.08 6.60 -12.77
CA VAL A 341 6.30 5.37 -12.97
C VAL A 341 4.93 5.51 -12.31
N ALA A 342 4.84 5.46 -10.99
CA ALA A 342 3.59 5.47 -10.26
C ALA A 342 3.78 6.13 -8.90
N ARG A 343 2.90 7.08 -8.56
CA ARG A 343 2.99 7.82 -7.30
C ARG A 343 2.98 6.91 -6.08
N ARG A 344 2.31 5.74 -6.14
CA ARG A 344 2.30 4.76 -5.04
C ARG A 344 3.70 4.30 -4.58
N ALA A 345 4.74 4.48 -5.40
CA ALA A 345 6.11 4.20 -4.99
C ALA A 345 6.58 5.07 -3.81
N HIS A 346 5.89 6.17 -3.48
CA HIS A 346 6.19 6.96 -2.29
C HIS A 346 6.03 6.16 -0.99
N ASP A 347 5.22 5.10 -1.01
CA ASP A 347 5.04 4.18 0.13
C ASP A 347 6.38 3.57 0.56
N PHE A 348 7.33 3.40 -0.37
CA PHE A 348 8.67 2.87 -0.10
C PHE A 348 9.76 3.95 -0.09
N TRP A 349 9.61 5.02 -0.89
CA TRP A 349 10.57 6.14 -0.88
C TRP A 349 10.72 6.74 0.52
N ILE A 350 9.60 7.08 1.16
CA ILE A 350 9.62 7.77 2.44
C ILE A 350 10.23 6.92 3.56
N PRO A 351 9.88 5.64 3.75
CA PRO A 351 10.48 4.83 4.80
C PRO A 351 11.97 4.57 4.58
N PHE A 352 12.42 4.28 3.35
CA PHE A 352 13.86 4.14 3.08
C PHE A 352 14.62 5.46 3.22
N GLY A 353 14.02 6.58 2.80
CA GLY A 353 14.57 7.92 3.01
C GLY A 353 14.69 8.27 4.50
N ALA A 354 13.66 7.96 5.30
CA ALA A 354 13.66 8.18 6.74
C ALA A 354 14.69 7.31 7.46
N ILE A 355 14.88 6.04 7.05
CA ILE A 355 15.96 5.19 7.56
C ILE A 355 17.32 5.84 7.28
N PHE A 356 17.54 6.31 6.06
CA PHE A 356 18.78 6.99 5.68
C PHE A 356 19.00 8.27 6.52
N ILE A 357 18.01 9.15 6.61
CA ILE A 357 18.06 10.38 7.44
C ILE A 357 18.39 10.01 8.89
N ALA A 358 17.69 9.03 9.46
CA ALA A 358 17.88 8.60 10.84
C ALA A 358 19.30 8.11 11.14
N LEU A 359 19.89 7.37 10.19
CA LEU A 359 21.26 6.86 10.31
C LEU A 359 22.28 7.98 10.29
N ILE A 360 22.15 8.90 9.33
CA ILE A 360 23.06 10.02 9.18
C ILE A 360 22.99 10.93 10.41
N TYR A 361 21.79 11.28 10.86
CA TYR A 361 21.58 12.10 12.06
C TYR A 361 22.09 11.39 13.32
N THR A 362 21.81 10.10 13.50
CA THR A 362 22.32 9.33 14.66
C THR A 362 23.83 9.33 14.69
N ASN A 363 24.49 9.04 13.56
CA ASN A 363 25.94 9.05 13.48
C ASN A 363 26.50 10.47 13.71
N PHE A 364 25.88 11.49 13.12
CA PHE A 364 26.29 12.88 13.30
C PHE A 364 26.21 13.34 14.76
N PHE A 365 25.16 12.97 15.50
CA PHE A 365 25.04 13.36 16.92
C PHE A 365 25.87 12.54 17.90
N ASN A 366 26.22 11.30 17.54
CA ASN A 366 27.02 10.44 18.41
C ASN A 366 28.52 10.70 18.28
N GLN A 367 28.98 11.29 17.16
CA GLN A 367 30.37 11.69 16.99
C GLN A 367 30.70 12.92 17.84
N GLN A 368 31.87 12.90 18.49
CA GLN A 368 32.44 14.11 19.09
C GLN A 368 32.99 14.98 17.97
N HIS A 369 32.48 16.20 17.87
CA HIS A 369 32.91 17.16 16.86
C HIS A 369 33.74 18.28 17.50
N PRO A 370 34.69 18.89 16.76
CA PRO A 370 35.32 20.14 17.16
C PRO A 370 34.28 21.21 17.48
N TYR A 371 34.58 22.12 18.41
CA TYR A 371 33.66 23.19 18.86
C TYR A 371 33.01 24.00 17.71
N LYS A 372 33.74 24.23 16.61
CA LYS A 372 33.23 24.93 15.41
C LYS A 372 32.06 24.22 14.71
N LEU A 373 31.92 22.90 14.89
CA LEU A 373 30.84 22.08 14.32
C LEU A 373 29.65 21.91 15.28
N GLU A 374 29.76 22.42 16.53
CA GLU A 374 28.66 22.40 17.49
C GLU A 374 27.49 23.30 17.06
N ASN A 375 27.79 24.45 16.45
CA ASN A 375 26.79 25.33 15.85
C ASN A 375 26.03 24.65 14.70
N VAL A 376 26.74 23.90 13.84
CA VAL A 376 26.13 23.11 12.76
C VAL A 376 25.25 22.00 13.34
N ARG A 377 25.70 21.37 14.43
CA ARG A 377 24.93 20.36 15.16
C ARG A 377 23.63 20.91 15.73
N MET A 378 23.70 22.07 16.39
CA MET A 378 22.54 22.78 16.91
C MET A 378 21.59 23.18 15.78
N PHE A 379 22.11 23.75 14.70
CA PHE A 379 21.31 24.15 13.55
C PHE A 379 20.58 22.97 12.90
N ALA A 380 21.26 21.83 12.72
CA ALA A 380 20.63 20.61 12.19
C ALA A 380 19.52 20.07 13.12
N MET A 381 19.68 20.16 14.44
CA MET A 381 18.62 19.82 15.40
C MET A 381 17.43 20.78 15.31
N VAL A 382 17.70 22.08 15.22
CA VAL A 382 16.66 23.11 15.08
C VAL A 382 15.87 22.89 13.79
N ILE A 383 16.54 22.65 12.65
CA ILE A 383 15.85 22.32 11.40
C ILE A 383 14.99 21.06 11.58
N LEU A 384 15.55 19.96 12.11
CA LEU A 384 14.78 18.74 12.29
C LEU A 384 13.53 18.97 13.16
N MET A 385 13.67 19.73 14.26
CA MET A 385 12.55 20.04 15.16
C MET A 385 11.51 20.95 14.49
N LEU A 386 11.93 22.05 13.84
CA LEU A 386 11.02 22.98 13.17
C LEU A 386 10.29 22.29 12.02
N THR A 387 10.99 21.52 11.19
CA THR A 387 10.38 20.75 10.10
C THR A 387 9.40 19.71 10.64
N SER A 388 9.74 19.01 11.72
CA SER A 388 8.84 18.03 12.34
C SER A 388 7.62 18.67 12.97
N ALA A 389 7.77 19.82 13.62
CA ALA A 389 6.68 20.58 14.20
C ALA A 389 5.72 21.10 13.10
N PHE A 390 6.28 21.63 12.00
CA PHE A 390 5.50 22.01 10.83
C PHE A 390 4.71 20.81 10.27
N LEU A 391 5.37 19.67 10.05
CA LEU A 391 4.73 18.46 9.54
C LEU A 391 3.64 17.92 10.49
N ALA A 392 3.85 18.00 11.80
CA ALA A 392 2.88 17.55 12.81
C ALA A 392 1.58 18.38 12.81
N ILE A 393 1.61 19.61 12.28
CA ILE A 393 0.43 20.46 12.14
C ILE A 393 -0.14 20.36 10.71
N TYR A 394 0.72 20.55 9.70
CA TYR A 394 0.32 20.62 8.29
C TYR A 394 -0.30 19.30 7.79
N THR A 395 0.32 18.16 8.12
CA THR A 395 -0.10 16.86 7.58
C THR A 395 -1.48 16.44 8.11
N PRO A 396 -1.76 16.47 9.43
CA PRO A 396 -3.10 16.19 9.95
C PRO A 396 -4.17 17.15 9.43
N TRP A 397 -3.89 18.46 9.40
CA TRP A 397 -4.83 19.45 8.88
C TRP A 397 -5.17 19.20 7.40
N ARG A 398 -4.16 18.99 6.56
CA ARG A 398 -4.41 18.76 5.14
C ARG A 398 -5.11 17.42 4.90
N ASN A 399 -4.84 16.42 5.73
CA ASN A 399 -5.53 15.14 5.65
C ASN A 399 -6.98 15.24 6.13
N SER A 400 -7.30 16.01 7.18
CA SER A 400 -8.69 16.19 7.61
C SER A 400 -9.54 16.83 6.51
N VAL A 401 -9.00 17.85 5.82
CA VAL A 401 -9.65 18.43 4.62
C VAL A 401 -9.83 17.36 3.54
N SER A 402 -8.82 16.53 3.28
CA SER A 402 -8.95 15.44 2.30
C SER A 402 -9.98 14.39 2.70
N LEU A 403 -10.16 14.10 3.98
CA LEU A 403 -11.16 13.14 4.47
C LEU A 403 -12.57 13.73 4.32
N GLU A 404 -12.75 15.01 4.60
CA GLU A 404 -14.01 15.70 4.40
C GLU A 404 -14.41 15.73 2.92
N GLU A 405 -13.46 16.02 2.02
CA GLU A 405 -13.73 16.15 0.59
C GLU A 405 -13.84 14.81 -0.16
N ARG A 406 -13.15 13.75 0.28
CA ARG A 406 -12.93 12.54 -0.53
C ARG A 406 -13.19 11.22 0.16
N ALA A 407 -13.31 11.18 1.49
CA ALA A 407 -13.59 9.93 2.17
C ALA A 407 -15.04 9.50 1.90
N ILE A 408 -15.26 8.20 1.95
CA ILE A 408 -16.51 7.56 1.58
C ILE A 408 -17.39 7.39 2.83
N PRO A 409 -18.64 7.87 2.83
CA PRO A 409 -19.59 7.57 3.90
C PRO A 409 -19.76 6.05 4.09
N PRO A 410 -19.87 5.55 5.34
CA PRO A 410 -20.05 4.12 5.61
C PRO A 410 -21.21 3.45 4.88
N ASP A 411 -22.26 4.20 4.58
CA ASP A 411 -23.52 3.78 3.97
C ASP A 411 -23.61 4.12 2.47
N LYS A 412 -22.50 4.53 1.84
CA LYS A 412 -22.46 4.81 0.40
C LYS A 412 -23.03 3.62 -0.40
N PHE A 413 -24.00 3.93 -1.26
CA PHE A 413 -24.78 3.00 -2.10
C PHE A 413 -25.62 1.95 -1.37
N LYS A 414 -25.74 2.03 -0.04
CA LYS A 414 -26.48 1.04 0.74
C LYS A 414 -27.93 0.90 0.28
N GLU A 415 -28.61 2.03 0.06
CA GLU A 415 -30.02 2.05 -0.36
C GLU A 415 -30.22 1.33 -1.70
N ALA A 416 -29.51 1.77 -2.75
CA ALA A 416 -29.59 1.17 -4.08
C ALA A 416 -29.18 -0.31 -4.09
N ALA A 417 -28.12 -0.68 -3.36
CA ALA A 417 -27.63 -2.05 -3.31
C ALA A 417 -28.61 -2.99 -2.57
N LEU A 418 -29.20 -2.55 -1.46
CA LEU A 418 -30.21 -3.34 -0.73
C LEU A 418 -31.50 -3.45 -1.53
N TRP A 419 -31.95 -2.37 -2.19
CA TRP A 419 -33.10 -2.44 -3.09
C TRP A 419 -32.89 -3.49 -4.19
N LEU A 420 -31.73 -3.47 -4.86
CA LEU A 420 -31.36 -4.47 -5.86
C LEU A 420 -31.39 -5.89 -5.26
N LYS A 421 -30.83 -6.08 -4.07
CA LYS A 421 -30.83 -7.37 -3.38
C LYS A 421 -32.25 -7.88 -3.11
N GLU A 422 -33.17 -7.02 -2.74
CA GLU A 422 -34.55 -7.36 -2.40
C GLU A 422 -35.43 -7.59 -3.64
N ASN A 423 -35.21 -6.82 -4.72
CA ASN A 423 -36.13 -6.74 -5.87
C ASN A 423 -35.63 -7.42 -7.16
N SER A 424 -34.43 -8.01 -7.15
CA SER A 424 -33.88 -8.77 -8.29
C SER A 424 -33.84 -10.28 -8.04
N GLN A 425 -33.47 -11.06 -9.06
CA GLN A 425 -33.18 -12.48 -8.95
C GLN A 425 -31.69 -12.71 -8.67
N ALA A 426 -31.35 -13.84 -8.03
CA ALA A 426 -29.97 -14.21 -7.81
C ALA A 426 -29.24 -14.41 -9.15
N GLY A 427 -28.08 -13.79 -9.30
CA GLY A 427 -27.30 -13.81 -10.53
C GLY A 427 -27.69 -12.78 -11.59
N ASP A 428 -28.75 -11.98 -11.37
CA ASP A 428 -29.05 -10.83 -12.24
C ASP A 428 -27.84 -9.89 -12.29
N ILE A 429 -27.46 -9.48 -13.50
CA ILE A 429 -26.29 -8.63 -13.76
C ILE A 429 -26.68 -7.16 -13.69
N VAL A 430 -25.94 -6.41 -12.87
CA VAL A 430 -26.03 -4.96 -12.70
C VAL A 430 -24.85 -4.33 -13.44
N PHE A 431 -25.16 -3.54 -14.47
CA PHE A 431 -24.19 -2.69 -15.13
C PHE A 431 -23.84 -1.49 -14.24
N ASN A 432 -22.80 -1.64 -13.41
CA ASN A 432 -22.22 -0.54 -12.64
C ASN A 432 -21.35 0.32 -13.54
N VAL A 433 -21.78 1.54 -13.87
CA VAL A 433 -21.14 2.38 -14.90
C VAL A 433 -19.68 2.71 -14.55
N ARG A 434 -19.30 2.77 -13.27
CA ARG A 434 -17.89 2.92 -12.86
C ARG A 434 -17.41 1.66 -12.16
N TRP A 435 -16.20 1.23 -12.52
CA TRP A 435 -15.52 0.09 -11.89
C TRP A 435 -15.24 0.35 -10.40
N SER A 436 -15.01 1.61 -10.03
CA SER A 436 -14.70 2.05 -8.67
C SER A 436 -15.89 1.94 -7.71
N ASP A 437 -17.10 1.73 -8.22
CA ASP A 437 -18.32 1.66 -7.41
C ASP A 437 -18.53 0.25 -6.85
N PHE A 438 -17.87 -0.73 -7.48
CA PHE A 438 -17.93 -2.14 -7.14
C PHE A 438 -17.69 -2.41 -5.65
N PRO A 439 -16.65 -1.89 -4.97
CA PRO A 439 -16.39 -2.28 -3.57
C PRO A 439 -17.56 -2.03 -2.63
N MET A 440 -18.28 -0.91 -2.80
CA MET A 440 -19.43 -0.54 -1.95
C MET A 440 -20.68 -1.32 -2.35
N LEU A 441 -20.96 -1.45 -3.64
CA LEU A 441 -22.09 -2.27 -4.15
C LEU A 441 -21.93 -3.73 -3.71
N PHE A 442 -20.75 -4.29 -3.95
CA PHE A 442 -20.38 -5.64 -3.56
C PHE A 442 -20.42 -5.83 -2.06
N TYR A 443 -20.14 -4.82 -1.24
CA TYR A 443 -20.23 -4.94 0.22
C TYR A 443 -21.69 -5.10 0.70
N TRP A 444 -22.63 -4.38 0.10
CA TRP A 444 -24.04 -4.42 0.50
C TRP A 444 -24.84 -5.54 -0.19
N ASN A 445 -24.45 -5.94 -1.40
CA ASN A 445 -25.20 -6.88 -2.22
C ASN A 445 -24.31 -7.84 -3.01
N GLN A 446 -24.30 -9.11 -2.57
CA GLN A 446 -23.64 -10.25 -3.21
C GLN A 446 -24.64 -11.18 -3.93
N LYS A 447 -25.94 -10.85 -3.95
CA LYS A 447 -26.96 -11.62 -4.67
C LYS A 447 -26.88 -11.34 -6.18
N ASN A 448 -26.59 -10.10 -6.52
CA ASN A 448 -26.36 -9.67 -7.90
C ASN A 448 -24.90 -9.76 -8.30
N TYR A 449 -24.67 -9.77 -9.61
CA TYR A 449 -23.35 -9.68 -10.20
C TYR A 449 -23.12 -8.33 -10.86
N TYR A 450 -21.86 -7.94 -10.98
CA TYR A 450 -21.42 -6.66 -11.51
C TYR A 450 -20.49 -6.88 -12.71
N ILE A 451 -20.31 -5.88 -13.55
CA ILE A 451 -19.56 -6.02 -14.81
C ILE A 451 -18.07 -6.16 -14.52
N GLY A 452 -17.54 -5.17 -13.83
CA GLY A 452 -16.15 -5.06 -13.45
C GLY A 452 -16.02 -4.51 -12.03
N GLY A 453 -14.87 -4.78 -11.43
CA GLY A 453 -14.49 -4.33 -10.11
C GLY A 453 -12.98 -4.44 -9.98
N MET A 454 -12.41 -3.68 -9.04
CA MET A 454 -10.95 -3.47 -8.93
C MET A 454 -10.38 -2.86 -10.22
N ASP A 455 -9.06 -3.00 -10.47
CA ASP A 455 -8.41 -2.32 -11.58
C ASP A 455 -9.03 -2.66 -12.96
N PRO A 456 -9.28 -1.65 -13.82
CA PRO A 456 -9.83 -1.84 -15.17
C PRO A 456 -9.06 -2.81 -16.07
N ILE A 457 -7.77 -3.02 -15.77
CA ILE A 457 -6.93 -3.97 -16.51
C ILE A 457 -7.53 -5.38 -16.51
N PHE A 458 -8.25 -5.77 -15.45
CA PHE A 458 -8.84 -7.10 -15.37
C PHE A 458 -10.02 -7.27 -16.32
N GLN A 459 -10.78 -6.20 -16.58
CA GLN A 459 -11.84 -6.20 -17.59
C GLN A 459 -11.24 -6.12 -19.00
N TYR A 460 -10.21 -5.31 -19.21
CA TYR A 460 -9.47 -5.23 -20.47
C TYR A 460 -8.85 -6.58 -20.87
N ALA A 461 -8.20 -7.27 -19.92
CA ALA A 461 -7.59 -8.58 -20.14
C ALA A 461 -8.61 -9.71 -20.34
N TYR A 462 -9.87 -9.51 -19.91
CA TYR A 462 -10.96 -10.46 -20.16
C TYR A 462 -11.42 -10.39 -21.61
N ASP A 463 -11.81 -9.21 -22.06
CA ASP A 463 -12.23 -8.95 -23.44
C ASP A 463 -12.06 -7.45 -23.75
N THR A 464 -11.19 -7.14 -24.71
CA THR A 464 -10.85 -5.75 -25.05
C THR A 464 -12.03 -5.01 -25.68
N LYS A 465 -12.89 -5.70 -26.45
CA LYS A 465 -14.07 -5.10 -27.09
C LYS A 465 -15.12 -4.73 -26.05
N LEU A 466 -15.41 -5.65 -25.12
CA LEU A 466 -16.31 -5.36 -24.00
C LEU A 466 -15.74 -4.27 -23.10
N TYR A 467 -14.42 -4.22 -22.89
CA TYR A 467 -13.81 -3.13 -22.16
C TYR A 467 -14.09 -1.77 -22.83
N TRP A 468 -13.91 -1.64 -24.14
CA TRP A 468 -14.15 -0.36 -24.82
C TRP A 468 -15.63 0.03 -24.83
N ARG A 469 -16.53 -0.93 -25.03
CA ARG A 469 -17.98 -0.69 -24.90
C ARG A 469 -18.35 -0.13 -23.52
N PHE A 470 -17.72 -0.67 -22.48
CA PHE A 470 -17.86 -0.16 -21.12
C PHE A 470 -17.16 1.18 -20.92
N HIS A 471 -15.96 1.36 -21.47
CA HIS A 471 -15.08 2.52 -21.28
C HIS A 471 -15.81 3.82 -21.59
N TYR A 472 -16.42 3.93 -22.77
CA TYR A 472 -17.05 5.20 -23.18
C TYR A 472 -18.26 5.58 -22.32
N LEU A 473 -19.05 4.57 -21.90
CA LEU A 473 -20.16 4.78 -20.95
C LEU A 473 -19.60 5.16 -19.58
N SER A 474 -18.55 4.48 -19.14
CA SER A 474 -17.89 4.75 -17.86
C SER A 474 -17.29 6.13 -17.82
N ALA A 475 -16.61 6.56 -18.88
CA ALA A 475 -16.02 7.89 -19.03
C ALA A 475 -17.07 9.00 -19.15
N ASP A 476 -18.34 8.65 -19.38
CA ASP A 476 -19.43 9.58 -19.71
C ASP A 476 -19.18 10.35 -21.02
N GLU A 477 -18.49 9.73 -21.99
CA GLU A 477 -18.16 10.36 -23.28
C GLU A 477 -19.25 10.13 -24.33
N VAL A 478 -20.02 9.05 -24.16
CA VAL A 478 -21.09 8.65 -25.07
C VAL A 478 -22.32 8.19 -24.29
N THR A 479 -23.47 8.16 -24.96
CA THR A 479 -24.75 7.81 -24.35
C THR A 479 -25.52 6.79 -25.17
N LYS A 480 -26.21 7.23 -26.23
CA LYS A 480 -27.05 6.38 -27.09
C LYS A 480 -26.27 5.31 -27.84
N PHE A 481 -25.02 5.60 -28.17
CA PHE A 481 -24.13 4.68 -28.86
C PHE A 481 -22.86 4.47 -28.04
N THR A 482 -22.27 3.28 -28.14
CA THR A 482 -20.93 2.97 -27.65
C THR A 482 -20.15 2.26 -28.76
N CYS A 483 -18.93 1.79 -28.49
CA CYS A 483 -18.13 1.13 -29.51
C CYS A 483 -17.04 0.23 -28.92
N PRO A 484 -16.57 -0.80 -29.67
CA PRO A 484 -15.69 -1.85 -29.17
C PRO A 484 -14.18 -1.58 -29.37
N ALA A 485 -13.77 -0.32 -29.60
CA ALA A 485 -12.40 0.03 -29.96
C ALA A 485 -11.93 1.34 -29.33
N PRO A 486 -10.61 1.57 -29.17
CA PRO A 486 -10.04 2.81 -28.62
C PRO A 486 -10.30 4.05 -29.48
N ALA A 487 -10.52 3.87 -30.79
CA ALA A 487 -10.88 4.94 -31.71
C ALA A 487 -12.07 4.46 -32.56
N CYS A 488 -13.18 5.18 -32.48
CA CYS A 488 -14.44 4.74 -33.08
C CYS A 488 -14.75 5.50 -34.35
N THR A 489 -14.97 4.74 -35.43
CA THR A 489 -15.57 5.28 -36.66
C THR A 489 -17.09 5.18 -36.57
N LYS A 490 -17.81 5.88 -37.45
CA LYS A 490 -19.28 5.88 -37.45
C LYS A 490 -19.86 4.49 -37.67
N GLU A 491 -19.16 3.65 -38.44
CA GLU A 491 -19.57 2.29 -38.76
C GLU A 491 -19.40 1.32 -37.58
N MET A 492 -18.60 1.69 -36.58
CA MET A 492 -18.33 0.90 -35.38
C MET A 492 -19.25 1.26 -34.20
N LEU A 493 -20.16 2.23 -34.39
CA LEU A 493 -21.10 2.64 -33.36
C LEU A 493 -22.16 1.57 -33.17
N GLU A 494 -22.33 1.14 -31.94
CA GLU A 494 -23.30 0.14 -31.51
C GLU A 494 -24.30 0.80 -30.57
N ASP A 495 -25.59 0.46 -30.72
CA ASP A 495 -26.64 0.98 -29.84
C ASP A 495 -26.40 0.52 -28.39
N THR A 496 -26.39 1.48 -27.45
CA THR A 496 -26.07 1.21 -26.05
C THR A 496 -27.09 0.28 -25.40
N TYR A 497 -28.38 0.39 -25.73
CA TYR A 497 -29.39 -0.52 -25.17
C TYR A 497 -29.14 -1.95 -25.64
N ALA A 498 -28.87 -2.14 -26.94
CA ALA A 498 -28.50 -3.45 -27.48
C ALA A 498 -27.24 -4.02 -26.83
N VAL A 499 -26.20 -3.21 -26.63
CA VAL A 499 -24.95 -3.64 -25.98
C VAL A 499 -25.19 -4.03 -24.51
N LEU A 500 -25.92 -3.23 -23.75
CA LEU A 500 -26.22 -3.54 -22.34
C LEU A 500 -27.02 -4.84 -22.21
N LYS A 501 -28.03 -5.04 -23.07
CA LYS A 501 -28.93 -6.19 -23.02
C LYS A 501 -28.32 -7.47 -23.60
N ASN A 502 -27.63 -7.39 -24.74
CA ASN A 502 -27.17 -8.58 -25.47
C ASN A 502 -25.74 -8.98 -25.09
N ASP A 503 -24.84 -8.00 -25.01
CA ASP A 503 -23.41 -8.26 -24.81
C ASP A 503 -23.10 -8.38 -23.32
N PHE A 504 -23.53 -7.41 -22.52
CA PHE A 504 -23.34 -7.43 -21.07
C PHE A 504 -24.41 -8.23 -20.33
N LYS A 505 -25.52 -8.58 -21.00
CA LYS A 505 -26.63 -9.33 -20.40
C LYS A 505 -27.11 -8.69 -19.09
N ALA A 506 -27.02 -7.36 -19.03
CA ALA A 506 -27.41 -6.59 -17.87
C ALA A 506 -28.92 -6.52 -17.80
N LYS A 507 -29.46 -6.68 -16.59
CA LYS A 507 -30.87 -6.44 -16.29
C LYS A 507 -31.08 -5.09 -15.63
N TYR A 508 -30.07 -4.63 -14.88
CA TYR A 508 -30.09 -3.33 -14.23
C TYR A 508 -28.90 -2.49 -14.66
N VAL A 509 -29.05 -1.17 -14.61
CA VAL A 509 -27.96 -0.19 -14.71
C VAL A 509 -27.90 0.56 -13.39
N PHE A 510 -26.70 0.64 -12.81
CA PHE A 510 -26.41 1.45 -11.63
C PHE A 510 -25.42 2.55 -12.01
N LEU A 511 -25.69 3.80 -11.59
CA LEU A 511 -24.79 4.92 -11.84
C LEU A 511 -24.86 6.01 -10.76
N GLU A 512 -23.75 6.71 -10.58
CA GLU A 512 -23.68 7.96 -9.81
C GLU A 512 -23.99 9.16 -10.71
N LYS A 513 -25.02 9.94 -10.36
CA LYS A 513 -25.51 11.05 -11.20
C LYS A 513 -24.45 12.11 -11.48
N GLN A 514 -23.65 12.46 -10.46
CA GLN A 514 -22.62 13.49 -10.59
C GLN A 514 -21.43 13.04 -11.44
N ARG A 515 -21.13 11.74 -11.49
CA ARG A 515 -19.97 11.20 -12.23
C ARG A 515 -20.34 10.75 -13.64
N ASN A 516 -21.61 10.52 -13.91
CA ASN A 516 -22.13 10.09 -15.21
C ASN A 516 -23.43 10.82 -15.60
N PRO A 517 -23.44 12.17 -15.65
CA PRO A 517 -24.65 12.96 -15.94
C PRO A 517 -25.21 12.73 -17.35
N LEU A 518 -24.37 12.51 -18.37
CA LEU A 518 -24.85 12.31 -19.73
C LEU A 518 -25.54 10.95 -19.87
N VAL A 519 -24.94 9.89 -19.32
CA VAL A 519 -25.59 8.57 -19.27
C VAL A 519 -26.87 8.64 -18.45
N TYR A 520 -26.88 9.30 -17.29
CA TYR A 520 -28.09 9.52 -16.49
C TYR A 520 -29.22 10.15 -17.31
N TYR A 521 -28.94 11.27 -17.98
CA TYR A 521 -29.94 11.98 -18.79
C TYR A 521 -30.47 11.12 -19.94
N TYR A 522 -29.60 10.33 -20.58
CA TYR A 522 -30.02 9.41 -21.63
C TYR A 522 -31.00 8.35 -21.13
N LEU A 523 -30.69 7.67 -20.01
CA LEU A 523 -31.59 6.68 -19.40
C LEU A 523 -32.92 7.32 -19.00
N GLU A 524 -32.87 8.51 -18.41
CA GLU A 524 -34.06 9.28 -18.02
C GLU A 524 -34.94 9.66 -19.23
N SER A 525 -34.33 10.04 -20.34
CA SER A 525 -35.02 10.45 -21.57
C SER A 525 -35.60 9.29 -22.39
N THR A 526 -35.35 8.04 -22.01
CA THR A 526 -35.76 6.84 -22.75
C THR A 526 -36.54 5.83 -21.90
N PRO A 527 -37.68 6.24 -21.28
CA PRO A 527 -38.43 5.41 -20.33
C PRO A 527 -39.06 4.14 -20.93
N ASN A 528 -39.16 4.08 -22.26
CA ASN A 528 -39.61 2.88 -22.97
C ASN A 528 -38.58 1.74 -22.92
N LEU A 529 -37.29 2.08 -22.77
CA LEU A 529 -36.17 1.13 -22.72
C LEU A 529 -35.66 0.91 -21.30
N TYR A 530 -35.68 1.95 -20.47
CA TYR A 530 -35.15 1.93 -19.11
C TYR A 530 -36.21 2.40 -18.12
N GLU A 531 -36.59 1.52 -17.20
CA GLU A 531 -37.51 1.86 -16.14
C GLU A 531 -36.75 2.26 -14.89
N LYS A 532 -36.92 3.51 -14.45
CA LYS A 532 -36.30 3.99 -13.21
C LYS A 532 -36.90 3.28 -12.01
N LYS A 533 -36.04 2.72 -11.15
CA LYS A 533 -36.45 1.99 -9.94
C LYS A 533 -36.03 2.69 -8.65
N ILE A 534 -34.82 3.26 -8.63
CA ILE A 534 -34.28 4.05 -7.53
C ILE A 534 -33.74 5.36 -8.07
N ASP A 535 -33.99 6.44 -7.33
CA ASP A 535 -33.56 7.80 -7.66
C ASP A 535 -33.22 8.56 -6.38
N THR A 536 -32.03 8.32 -5.84
CA THR A 536 -31.56 9.04 -4.64
C THR A 536 -30.92 10.37 -5.04
N ILE A 537 -30.42 11.15 -4.09
CA ILE A 537 -29.72 12.40 -4.40
C ILE A 537 -28.45 12.13 -5.23
N SER A 538 -27.73 11.03 -4.97
CA SER A 538 -26.43 10.75 -5.58
C SER A 538 -26.42 9.66 -6.64
N GLU A 539 -27.32 8.68 -6.58
CA GLU A 539 -27.31 7.53 -7.49
C GLU A 539 -28.71 7.20 -8.03
N ALA A 540 -28.73 6.43 -9.11
CA ALA A 540 -29.95 5.90 -9.69
C ALA A 540 -29.77 4.45 -10.13
N VAL A 541 -30.88 3.70 -10.09
CA VAL A 541 -30.97 2.34 -10.62
C VAL A 541 -32.08 2.30 -11.65
N TYR A 542 -31.76 1.79 -12.83
CA TYR A 542 -32.71 1.55 -13.91
C TYR A 542 -32.79 0.06 -14.21
N GLU A 543 -34.00 -0.45 -14.46
CA GLU A 543 -34.22 -1.78 -15.05
C GLU A 543 -34.27 -1.66 -16.57
N ILE A 544 -33.59 -2.57 -17.27
CA ILE A 544 -33.59 -2.66 -18.73
C ILE A 544 -34.79 -3.51 -19.14
N ARG A 545 -35.71 -2.92 -19.92
CA ARG A 545 -36.93 -3.60 -20.41
C ARG A 545 -36.65 -4.61 -21.52
#